data_AF-A0A0D0G3C0-F1
#
_entry.id   AF-A0A0D0G3C0-F1
#
_cell.length_a   1.000
_cell.length_b   1.000
_cell.length_c   1.000
_cell.angle_alpha   90.00
_cell.angle_beta   90.00
_cell.angle_gamma   90.00
#
_symmetry.space_group_name_H-M   'P 1'
#
loop_
_entity.id
_entity.type
_entity.pdbx_description
1 polymer ?
#
loop_
_entity_poly.entity_id
_entity_poly.type
_entity_poly.pdbx_seq_one_letter_code
_entity_poly.pdbx_strand_id
1 'polypeptide(L)'
;MTRTTTPHDAALRAAIAAAAGVLRFDSRPGSVARQCTLGLFVAALSDRLALAFPQSADALKAIVFSPPTSSNPTDTPLQQPEQQQ
;
A
#
# COMPACT_ATOMS: atom_id res chain seq x y z
N MET A 1 5.39 -24.91 17.28
CA MET A 1 5.99 -23.56 17.22
C MET A 1 4.87 -22.53 17.10
N THR A 2 4.43 -21.96 18.22
CA THR A 2 3.43 -20.87 18.24
C THR A 2 4.15 -19.56 17.93
N ARG A 3 3.96 -19.05 16.71
CA ARG A 3 4.50 -17.75 16.28
C ARG A 3 3.73 -16.67 17.06
N THR A 4 4.36 -16.08 18.07
CA THR A 4 3.85 -14.89 18.75
C THR A 4 3.83 -13.75 17.74
N THR A 5 2.67 -13.53 17.11
CA THR A 5 2.46 -12.36 16.26
C THR A 5 2.53 -11.12 17.13
N THR A 6 3.41 -10.19 16.77
CA THR A 6 3.43 -8.89 17.42
C THR A 6 2.05 -8.22 17.24
N PRO A 7 1.60 -7.38 18.18
CA PRO A 7 0.34 -6.63 18.01
C PRO A 7 0.34 -5.79 16.72
N HIS A 8 1.51 -5.40 16.25
CA HIS A 8 1.71 -4.69 14.98
C HIS A 8 1.39 -5.58 13.75
N ASP A 9 1.88 -6.82 13.71
CA ASP A 9 1.51 -7.81 12.68
C ASP A 9 0.00 -8.10 12.68
N ALA A 10 -0.61 -8.19 13.86
CA ALA A 10 -2.04 -8.44 13.98
C ALA A 10 -2.85 -7.27 13.41
N ALA A 11 -2.46 -6.03 13.70
CA ALA A 11 -3.10 -4.83 13.17
C ALA A 11 -2.94 -4.73 11.64
N LEU A 12 -1.74 -5.02 11.11
CA LEU A 12 -1.49 -5.04 9.67
C LEU A 12 -2.32 -6.11 8.96
N ARG A 13 -2.36 -7.33 9.51
CA ARG A 13 -3.17 -8.43 8.97
C ARG A 13 -4.66 -8.07 8.98
N ALA A 14 -5.14 -7.42 10.04
CA ALA A 14 -6.52 -6.97 10.13
C ALA A 14 -6.86 -5.89 9.08
N ALA A 15 -5.95 -4.93 8.86
CA ALA A 15 -6.11 -3.92 7.81
C ALA A 15 -6.18 -4.54 6.41
N ILE A 16 -5.30 -5.51 6.12
CA ILE A 16 -5.31 -6.28 4.86
C ILE A 16 -6.64 -7.01 4.67
N ALA A 17 -7.11 -7.72 5.70
CA ALA A 17 -8.38 -8.45 5.61
C ALA A 17 -9.57 -7.51 5.43
N ALA A 18 -9.60 -6.38 6.13
CA ALA A 18 -10.66 -5.38 6.01
C ALA A 18 -10.68 -4.73 4.61
N ALA A 19 -9.51 -4.43 4.04
CA ALA A 19 -9.40 -3.90 2.68
C ALA A 19 -9.77 -4.95 1.61
N ALA A 20 -9.42 -6.22 1.82
CA ALA A 20 -9.82 -7.29 0.90
C ALA A 20 -11.33 -7.56 0.94
N GLY A 21 -11.97 -7.40 2.10
CA GLY A 21 -13.39 -7.67 2.30
C GLY A 21 -14.35 -6.79 1.52
N VAL A 22 -13.89 -5.65 0.96
CA VAL A 22 -14.73 -4.76 0.15
C VAL A 22 -14.66 -5.06 -1.36
N LEU A 23 -13.85 -6.04 -1.78
CA LEU A 23 -13.60 -6.37 -3.18
C LEU A 23 -13.90 -7.84 -3.50
N ARG A 24 -14.06 -8.13 -4.79
CA ARG A 24 -14.19 -9.50 -5.30
C ARG A 24 -12.96 -9.88 -6.11
N PHE A 25 -12.32 -10.97 -5.71
CA PHE A 25 -11.11 -11.51 -6.34
C PHE A 25 -11.37 -12.80 -7.13
N ASP A 26 -12.58 -12.98 -7.67
CA ASP A 26 -12.95 -14.15 -8.47
C ASP A 26 -12.37 -14.14 -9.89
N SER A 27 -11.87 -12.99 -10.35
CA SER A 27 -11.16 -12.84 -11.62
C SER A 27 -9.93 -13.75 -11.72
N ARG A 28 -9.74 -14.35 -12.90
CA ARG A 28 -8.59 -15.22 -13.23
C ARG A 28 -7.26 -14.52 -12.84
N PRO A 29 -6.34 -15.22 -12.16
CA PRO A 29 -5.00 -14.70 -11.88
C PRO A 29 -4.30 -14.20 -13.15
N GLY A 30 -3.67 -13.03 -13.06
CA GLY A 30 -2.96 -12.40 -14.19
C GLY A 30 -3.84 -11.69 -15.22
N SER A 31 -5.17 -11.77 -15.12
CA SER A 31 -6.06 -10.99 -15.99
C SER A 31 -5.99 -9.49 -15.69
N VAL A 32 -6.30 -8.66 -16.68
CA VAL A 32 -6.43 -7.20 -16.49
C VAL A 32 -7.47 -6.88 -15.42
N ALA A 33 -8.60 -7.59 -15.40
CA ALA A 33 -9.61 -7.44 -14.35
C ALA A 33 -9.00 -7.68 -12.96
N ARG A 34 -8.16 -8.72 -12.79
CA ARG A 34 -7.47 -8.98 -11.53
C ARG A 34 -6.44 -7.89 -11.19
N GLN A 35 -5.72 -7.35 -12.18
CA GLN A 35 -4.80 -6.23 -11.98
C GLN A 35 -5.53 -4.96 -11.53
N CYS A 36 -6.68 -4.64 -12.14
CA CYS A 36 -7.53 -3.52 -11.71
C CYS A 36 -8.03 -3.70 -10.27
N THR A 37 -8.52 -4.90 -9.92
CA THR A 37 -8.93 -5.20 -8.52
C THR A 37 -7.77 -5.02 -7.54
N LEU A 38 -6.55 -5.40 -7.91
CA LEU A 38 -5.36 -5.18 -7.06
C LEU A 38 -5.04 -3.69 -6.89
N GLY A 39 -5.19 -2.87 -7.93
CA GLY A 39 -5.06 -1.40 -7.81
C GLY A 39 -6.07 -0.82 -6.83
N LEU A 40 -7.35 -1.22 -6.94
CA LEU A 40 -8.41 -0.81 -6.00
C LEU A 40 -8.14 -1.32 -4.57
N PHE A 41 -7.56 -2.52 -4.44
CA PHE A 41 -7.18 -3.07 -3.14
C PHE A 41 -6.10 -2.22 -2.47
N VAL A 42 -5.07 -1.79 -3.21
CA VAL A 42 -4.02 -0.92 -2.66
C VAL A 42 -4.61 0.43 -2.22
N ALA A 43 -5.56 0.99 -2.98
CA ALA A 43 -6.27 2.20 -2.61
C ALA A 43 -7.01 2.03 -1.27
N ALA A 44 -7.82 0.97 -1.14
CA ALA A 44 -8.56 0.67 0.07
C ALA A 44 -7.63 0.37 1.27
N LEU A 45 -6.52 -0.34 1.03
CA LEU A 45 -5.53 -0.62 2.06
C LEU A 45 -4.87 0.66 2.58
N SER A 46 -4.52 1.59 1.68
CA SER A 46 -3.90 2.86 2.07
C SER A 46 -4.79 3.67 3.03
N ASP A 47 -6.11 3.64 2.83
CA ASP A 47 -7.08 4.30 3.70
C ASP A 47 -7.13 3.61 5.08
N ARG A 48 -7.22 2.28 5.10
CA ARG A 48 -7.25 1.48 6.35
C ARG A 48 -5.98 1.62 7.18
N LEU A 49 -4.83 1.82 6.53
CA LEU A 49 -3.55 1.97 7.20
C LEU A 49 -3.34 3.37 7.78
N ALA A 50 -4.08 4.40 7.34
CA ALA A 50 -3.80 5.80 7.69
C ALA A 50 -3.76 6.09 9.20
N LEU A 51 -4.50 5.33 10.01
CA LEU A 51 -4.56 5.51 11.47
C LEU A 51 -3.41 4.83 12.22
N ALA A 52 -2.99 3.64 11.79
CA ALA A 52 -2.03 2.81 12.52
C ALA A 52 -0.64 2.76 11.87
N PHE A 53 -0.55 3.09 10.58
CA PHE A 53 0.66 3.02 9.75
C PHE A 53 0.70 4.21 8.76
N PRO A 54 0.77 5.46 9.25
CA PRO A 54 0.61 6.66 8.41
C PRO A 54 1.67 6.76 7.30
N GLN A 55 2.92 6.40 7.58
CA GLN A 55 4.00 6.40 6.57
C GLN A 55 3.77 5.36 5.47
N SER A 56 3.33 4.15 5.83
CA SER A 56 3.00 3.11 4.85
C SER A 56 1.76 3.49 4.04
N ALA A 57 0.76 4.10 4.67
CA ALA A 57 -0.43 4.62 3.99
C ALA A 57 -0.05 5.68 2.95
N ASP A 58 0.83 6.62 3.29
CA ASP A 58 1.30 7.66 2.39
C ASP A 58 2.04 7.08 1.17
N ALA A 59 2.96 6.15 1.40
CA ALA A 59 3.66 5.45 0.31
C ALA A 59 2.70 4.72 -0.63
N LEU A 60 1.66 4.05 -0.11
CA LEU A 60 0.64 3.41 -0.96
C LEU A 60 -0.23 4.43 -1.69
N LYS A 61 -0.56 5.56 -1.05
CA LYS A 61 -1.29 6.67 -1.70
C LYS A 61 -0.48 7.26 -2.83
N ALA A 62 0.83 7.41 -2.68
CA ALA A 62 1.70 7.88 -3.74
C ALA A 62 1.64 6.96 -4.97
N ILE A 63 1.57 5.64 -4.78
CA ILE A 63 1.42 4.69 -5.91
C ILE A 63 0.08 4.85 -6.62
N VAL A 64 -1.01 5.03 -5.87
CA VAL A 64 -2.39 4.97 -6.40
C VAL A 64 -2.85 6.31 -7.00
N PHE A 65 -2.45 7.43 -6.37
CA PHE A 65 -3.03 8.75 -6.65
C PHE A 65 -2.05 9.74 -7.27
N SER A 66 -0.74 9.44 -7.29
CA SER A 66 0.21 10.35 -7.95
C SER A 66 -0.03 10.38 -9.46
N PRO A 67 0.25 11.53 -10.11
CA PRO A 67 0.25 11.59 -11.55
C PRO A 67 1.25 10.58 -12.14
N PRO A 68 1.07 10.17 -13.41
CA PRO A 68 2.01 9.28 -14.08
C PRO A 68 3.44 9.85 -14.05
N THR A 69 4.36 9.12 -13.41
CA THR A 69 5.78 9.46 -13.35
C THR A 69 6.60 8.48 -14.18
N SER A 70 7.72 8.94 -14.75
CA SER A 70 8.69 8.06 -15.42
C SER A 70 9.49 7.19 -14.42
N SER A 71 9.47 7.56 -13.14
CA SER A 71 10.16 6.89 -12.04
C SER A 71 9.17 6.29 -11.03
N ASN A 72 9.67 5.50 -10.08
CA ASN A 72 8.84 4.96 -9.00
C ASN A 72 8.31 6.11 -8.12
N PRO A 73 6.98 6.27 -7.96
CA PRO A 73 6.40 7.35 -7.15
C PRO A 73 6.72 7.26 -5.66
N THR A 74 7.20 6.11 -5.16
CA THR A 74 7.67 5.97 -3.78
C THR A 74 9.16 6.27 -3.60
N ASP A 75 9.88 6.58 -4.68
CA ASP A 75 11.24 7.05 -4.59
C ASP A 75 11.20 8.47 -4.02
N THR A 76 11.39 8.61 -2.71
CA THR A 76 11.74 9.92 -2.15
C THR A 76 13.00 10.36 -2.87
N PRO A 77 13.02 11.53 -3.55
CA PRO A 77 14.29 12.06 -4.03
C PRO A 77 15.18 12.13 -2.79
N LEU A 78 16.27 11.37 -2.80
CA LEU A 78 17.36 11.51 -1.85
C LEU A 78 17.51 13.02 -1.67
N GLN A 79 17.22 13.50 -0.46
CA GLN A 79 17.46 14.89 -0.10
C GLN A 79 18.86 15.18 -0.63
N GLN A 80 18.95 16.05 -1.64
CA GLN A 80 20.22 16.60 -2.05
C GLN A 80 20.83 17.10 -0.75
N PRO A 81 21.98 16.56 -0.29
CA PRO A 81 22.69 17.19 0.80
C PRO A 81 22.82 18.64 0.37
N GLU A 82 22.33 19.55 1.19
CA GLU A 82 22.60 20.98 1.01
C GLU A 82 24.06 21.09 0.58
N GLN A 83 24.31 21.60 -0.62
CA GLN A 83 25.62 22.13 -0.92
C GLN A 83 25.80 23.35 0.00
N GLN A 84 26.22 23.08 1.23
CA GLN A 84 27.12 23.97 1.93
C GLN A 84 28.39 24.03 1.09
N GLN A 85 28.48 25.06 0.26
CA GLN A 85 29.62 25.98 0.17
C GLN A 85 29.38 27.08 -0.86
#